data_AF-A0A6B0UTV2-F1
#
_entry.id   AF-A0A6B0UTV2-F1
#
_cell.length_a   1.000
_cell.length_b   1.000
_cell.length_c   1.000
_cell.angle_alpha   90.00
_cell.angle_beta   90.00
_cell.angle_gamma   90.00
#
_symmetry.space_group_name_H-M   'P 1'
#
loop_
_entity.id
_entity.type
_entity.pdbx_description
1 polymer ?
#
loop_
_entity_poly.entity_id
_entity_poly.type
_entity_poly.pdbx_seq_one_letter_code
_entity_poly.pdbx_strand_id
1 'polypeptide(L)'
;MAGLAFLSCCLAFALVMLCRHSDAYIAISPAKVKDGKCLYENFTIGDHESVHDDKHCHTLTCNLKRKIVTLEGCPSVVPHSHCWLDEGPHNGSYPDCCPKIMCDPVAPAAVPVVPGVPLAPAAVPIVPGVHLPPAEHIV
;
A
#
# COMPACT_ATOMS: atom_id res chain seq x y z
N MET A 1 -23.85 11.96 32.55
CA MET A 1 -22.37 11.86 32.43
C MET A 1 -21.92 10.70 31.53
N ALA A 2 -22.72 9.64 31.34
CA ALA A 2 -22.39 8.54 30.44
C ALA A 2 -22.33 8.94 28.94
N GLY A 3 -23.18 9.87 28.48
CA GLY A 3 -23.29 10.22 27.06
C GLY A 3 -22.04 10.80 26.40
N LEU A 4 -21.22 11.57 27.13
CA LEU A 4 -19.97 12.13 26.60
C LEU A 4 -18.89 11.06 26.41
N ALA A 5 -18.84 10.06 27.29
CA ALA A 5 -17.90 8.95 27.17
C ALA A 5 -18.22 8.07 25.95
N PHE A 6 -19.51 7.84 25.68
CA PHE A 6 -19.94 7.11 24.49
C PHE A 6 -19.60 7.87 23.20
N LEU A 7 -19.87 9.17 23.13
CA LEU A 7 -19.55 10.01 21.97
C LEU A 7 -18.04 10.06 21.67
N SER A 8 -17.21 10.19 22.70
CA SER A 8 -15.76 10.19 22.57
C SER A 8 -15.21 8.86 22.04
N CYS A 9 -15.75 7.73 22.51
CA CYS A 9 -15.36 6.41 22.05
C CYS A 9 -15.72 6.20 20.56
N CYS A 10 -16.95 6.58 20.17
CA CYS A 10 -17.40 6.48 18.77
C CYS A 10 -16.53 7.32 17.82
N LEU A 11 -16.11 8.51 18.24
CA LEU A 11 -15.25 9.39 17.43
C LEU A 11 -13.84 8.81 17.26
N ALA A 12 -13.26 8.24 18.33
CA ALA A 12 -11.96 7.57 18.25
C ALA A 12 -12.01 6.35 17.31
N PHE A 13 -13.05 5.52 17.40
CA PHE A 13 -13.24 4.39 16.51
C PHE A 13 -13.43 4.81 15.04
N ALA A 14 -14.21 5.86 14.79
CA ALA A 14 -14.41 6.38 13.44
C ALA A 14 -13.11 6.93 12.82
N LEU A 15 -12.27 7.59 13.61
CA LEU A 15 -10.97 8.11 13.16
C LEU A 15 -9.98 6.98 12.82
N VAL A 16 -9.97 5.89 13.59
CA VAL A 16 -9.14 4.71 13.31
C VAL A 16 -9.57 4.01 12.01
N MET A 17 -10.86 3.96 11.71
CA MET A 17 -11.40 3.37 10.46
C MET A 17 -11.08 4.17 9.20
N LEU A 18 -10.73 5.46 9.32
CA LEU A 18 -10.33 6.32 8.19
C LEU A 18 -8.84 6.18 7.83
N CYS A 19 -8.03 5.54 8.68
CA CYS A 19 -6.63 5.23 8.36
C CYS A 19 -6.56 3.99 7.45
N ARG A 20 -6.83 4.15 6.15
CA ARG A 20 -6.51 3.13 5.13
C ARG A 20 -5.00 3.09 4.92
N HIS A 21 -4.36 2.02 5.36
CA HIS A 21 -2.99 1.73 4.98
C HIS A 21 -2.94 1.49 3.46
N SER A 22 -2.16 2.29 2.76
CA SER A 22 -1.65 1.94 1.43
C SER A 22 -0.75 0.72 1.60
N ASP A 23 -1.08 -0.42 0.97
CA ASP A 23 -0.23 -1.62 0.97
C ASP A 23 1.02 -1.42 0.11
N ALA A 24 1.84 -0.43 0.43
CA ALA A 24 3.24 -0.45 0.04
C ALA A 24 3.96 -1.35 1.05
N TYR A 25 4.76 -2.30 0.58
CA TYR A 25 5.64 -2.99 1.51
C TYR A 25 6.87 -2.13 1.77
N ILE A 26 7.22 -2.00 3.04
CA ILE A 26 8.43 -1.36 3.49
C ILE A 26 9.27 -2.45 4.16
N ALA A 27 10.45 -2.72 3.62
CA ALA A 27 11.44 -3.56 4.27
C ALA A 27 12.56 -2.69 4.84
N ILE A 28 13.08 -3.06 6.00
CA ILE A 28 14.21 -2.38 6.64
C ILE A 28 15.36 -3.37 6.73
N SER A 29 16.52 -2.99 6.20
CA SER A 29 17.70 -3.83 6.21
C SER A 29 18.92 -3.09 6.78
N PRO A 30 19.79 -3.74 7.57
CA PRO A 30 21.01 -3.13 8.06
C PRO A 30 21.94 -2.79 6.88
N ALA A 31 22.53 -1.59 6.91
CA ALA A 31 23.43 -1.12 5.87
C ALA A 31 24.87 -0.99 6.38
N LYS A 32 25.84 -1.31 5.51
CA LYS A 32 27.25 -1.02 5.81
C LYS A 32 27.49 0.47 5.56
N VAL A 33 28.15 1.16 6.46
CA VAL A 33 28.46 2.59 6.28
C VAL A 33 29.91 2.75 5.89
N LYS A 34 30.17 3.44 4.78
CA LYS A 34 31.51 3.79 4.32
C LYS A 34 31.51 5.22 3.75
N ASP A 35 32.50 6.03 4.12
CA ASP A 35 32.66 7.40 3.63
C ASP A 35 31.40 8.28 3.78
N GLY A 36 30.64 8.07 4.86
CA GLY A 36 29.39 8.80 5.09
C GLY A 36 28.26 8.43 4.13
N LYS A 37 28.26 7.20 3.59
CA LYS A 37 27.20 6.67 2.71
C LYS A 37 26.79 5.27 3.14
N CYS A 38 25.53 4.91 2.90
CA CYS A 38 25.06 3.53 3.03
C CYS A 38 25.50 2.72 1.81
N LEU A 39 26.08 1.56 2.07
CA LEU A 39 26.34 0.50 1.11
C LEU A 39 25.32 -0.61 1.33
N TYR A 40 24.50 -0.84 0.32
CA TYR A 40 23.49 -1.88 0.31
C TYR A 40 23.52 -2.59 -1.04
N GLU A 41 23.85 -3.87 -1.04
CA GLU A 41 24.13 -4.64 -2.25
C GLU A 41 25.14 -3.93 -3.18
N ASN A 42 24.69 -3.50 -4.38
CA ASN A 42 25.50 -2.77 -5.35
C ASN A 42 25.24 -1.25 -5.35
N PHE A 43 24.45 -0.76 -4.38
CA PHE A 43 24.07 0.65 -4.28
C PHE A 43 24.90 1.38 -3.22
N THR A 44 25.34 2.58 -3.59
CA THR A 44 25.97 3.54 -2.67
C THR A 44 25.05 4.74 -2.56
N ILE A 45 24.41 4.91 -1.40
CA ILE A 45 23.30 5.83 -1.19
C ILE A 45 23.74 6.87 -0.14
N GLY A 46 23.62 8.16 -0.44
CA GLY A 46 23.90 9.23 0.52
C GLY A 46 22.88 9.29 1.67
N ASP A 47 23.19 10.00 2.75
CA ASP A 47 22.27 10.12 3.88
C ASP A 47 20.95 10.76 3.45
N HIS A 48 19.83 10.13 3.79
CA HIS A 48 18.49 10.55 3.39
C HIS A 48 18.26 10.65 1.87
N GLU A 49 19.20 10.18 1.05
CA GLU A 49 19.01 10.06 -0.39
C GLU A 49 18.25 8.76 -0.72
N SER A 50 17.55 8.80 -1.84
CA SER A 50 16.82 7.67 -2.41
C SER A 50 17.39 7.31 -3.77
N VAL A 51 17.57 6.02 -4.03
CA VAL A 51 17.97 5.48 -5.33
C VAL A 51 16.94 4.47 -5.79
N HIS A 52 16.60 4.50 -7.08
CA HIS A 52 15.70 3.52 -7.69
C HIS A 52 16.48 2.31 -8.19
N ASP A 53 15.97 1.13 -7.86
CA ASP A 53 16.39 -0.12 -8.48
C ASP A 53 15.36 -0.49 -9.55
N ASP A 54 15.60 -0.02 -10.78
CA ASP A 54 14.70 -0.27 -11.91
C ASP A 54 14.58 -1.79 -12.21
N LYS A 55 15.60 -2.60 -11.86
CA LYS A 55 15.56 -4.05 -12.10
C LYS A 55 14.54 -4.75 -11.21
N HIS A 56 14.36 -4.28 -9.98
CA HIS A 56 13.46 -4.90 -9.00
C HIS A 56 12.26 -4.01 -8.64
N CYS A 57 12.06 -2.90 -9.37
CA CYS A 57 10.99 -1.93 -9.18
C CYS A 57 10.76 -1.55 -7.71
N HIS A 58 11.82 -1.07 -7.06
CA HIS A 58 11.73 -0.55 -5.70
C HIS A 58 12.64 0.67 -5.50
N THR A 59 12.43 1.39 -4.41
CA THR A 59 13.25 2.52 -4.00
C THR A 59 14.01 2.18 -2.72
N LEU A 60 15.29 2.55 -2.69
CA LEU A 60 16.18 2.35 -1.54
C LEU A 60 16.51 3.71 -0.94
N THR A 61 16.21 3.91 0.35
CA THR A 61 16.52 5.15 1.09
C THR A 61 17.46 4.87 2.25
N CYS A 62 18.56 5.62 2.32
CA CYS A 62 19.55 5.48 3.40
C CYS A 62 19.19 6.33 4.62
N ASN A 63 19.46 5.79 5.81
CA ASN A 63 19.48 6.54 7.06
C ASN A 63 20.77 6.23 7.82
N LEU A 64 21.76 7.12 7.77
CA LEU A 64 23.06 6.91 8.41
C LEU A 64 22.96 6.89 9.93
N LYS A 65 22.08 7.72 10.51
CA LYS A 65 21.89 7.78 11.97
C LYS A 65 21.48 6.42 12.54
N ARG A 66 20.59 5.71 11.82
CA ARG A 66 20.10 4.38 12.19
C ARG A 66 20.90 3.24 11.55
N LYS A 67 21.80 3.55 10.60
CA LYS A 67 22.61 2.59 9.81
C LYS A 67 21.75 1.54 9.11
N ILE A 68 20.63 1.99 8.55
CA ILE A 68 19.68 1.14 7.82
C ILE A 68 19.45 1.68 6.42
N VAL A 69 19.07 0.79 5.51
CA VAL A 69 18.41 1.13 4.25
C VAL A 69 16.96 0.67 4.33
N THR A 70 16.07 1.56 3.94
CA THR A 70 14.64 1.31 3.81
C THR A 70 14.35 1.00 2.34
N LEU A 71 13.63 -0.07 2.08
CA LEU A 71 13.28 -0.54 0.75
C LEU A 71 11.77 -0.46 0.60
N GLU A 72 11.32 0.35 -0.35
CA GLU A 72 9.91 0.59 -0.65
C GLU A 72 9.60 0.00 -2.02
N GLY A 73 8.75 -1.02 -2.06
CA GLY A 73 8.42 -1.71 -3.31
C GLY A 73 6.92 -1.81 -3.56
N CYS A 74 6.59 -2.51 -4.65
CA CYS A 74 5.22 -2.59 -5.16
C CYS A 74 4.31 -3.49 -4.31
N PRO A 75 3.00 -3.18 -4.22
CA PRO A 75 2.02 -4.05 -3.58
C PRO A 75 2.00 -5.44 -4.23
N SER A 76 1.82 -6.49 -3.42
CA SER A 76 1.44 -7.80 -3.94
C SER A 76 -0.06 -7.79 -4.22
N VAL A 77 -0.42 -7.82 -5.49
CA VAL A 77 -1.81 -7.75 -5.96
C VAL A 77 -2.19 -9.03 -6.69
N VAL A 78 -3.40 -9.54 -6.42
CA VAL A 78 -3.96 -10.70 -7.11
C VAL A 78 -5.26 -10.25 -7.79
N PRO A 79 -5.40 -10.38 -9.12
CA PRO A 79 -6.61 -9.98 -9.81
C PRO A 79 -7.78 -10.89 -9.42
N HIS A 80 -8.96 -10.30 -9.26
CA HIS A 80 -10.22 -11.02 -9.11
C HIS A 80 -10.97 -11.10 -10.46
N SER A 81 -12.12 -11.81 -10.51
CA SER A 81 -12.90 -11.98 -11.75
C SER A 81 -13.19 -10.65 -12.46
N HIS A 82 -13.08 -10.64 -13.79
CA HIS A 82 -13.24 -9.47 -14.67
C HIS A 82 -12.15 -8.39 -14.53
N CYS A 83 -11.04 -8.72 -13.86
CA CYS A 83 -9.84 -7.90 -13.84
C CYS A 83 -8.63 -8.72 -14.26
N TRP A 84 -7.65 -8.04 -14.83
CA TRP A 84 -6.35 -8.58 -15.17
C TRP A 84 -5.27 -7.76 -14.50
N LEU A 85 -4.09 -8.36 -14.42
CA LEU A 85 -2.91 -7.69 -13.93
C LEU A 85 -2.19 -7.03 -15.11
N ASP A 86 -2.02 -5.71 -15.04
CA ASP A 86 -1.04 -4.99 -15.85
C ASP A 86 0.24 -4.94 -15.03
N GLU A 87 1.26 -5.69 -15.44
CA GLU A 87 2.56 -5.76 -14.75
C GLU A 87 3.31 -4.41 -14.76
N GLY A 88 2.86 -3.46 -15.57
CA GLY A 88 3.55 -2.19 -15.77
C GLY A 88 4.79 -2.33 -16.66
N PRO A 89 5.44 -1.20 -16.99
CA PRO A 89 6.64 -1.20 -17.81
C PRO A 89 7.84 -1.81 -17.07
N HIS A 90 8.47 -2.82 -17.67
CA HIS A 90 9.69 -3.45 -17.14
C HIS A 90 10.88 -2.48 -16.95
N ASN A 91 10.93 -1.37 -17.68
CA ASN A 91 11.97 -0.34 -17.57
C ASN A 91 11.41 0.97 -16.98
N GLY A 92 10.28 0.93 -16.28
CA GLY A 92 9.78 2.08 -15.54
C GLY A 92 10.55 2.30 -14.24
N SER A 93 10.53 3.52 -13.72
CA SER A 93 10.98 3.79 -12.35
C SER A 93 9.81 3.60 -11.38
N TYR A 94 10.11 3.24 -10.14
CA TYR A 94 9.09 3.16 -9.10
C TYR A 94 8.44 4.54 -8.89
N PRO A 95 7.10 4.66 -8.77
CA PRO A 95 6.09 3.59 -8.68
C PRO A 95 5.44 3.23 -10.04
N ASP A 96 5.93 3.76 -11.15
CA ASP A 96 5.31 3.56 -12.46
C ASP A 96 5.50 2.14 -13.00
N CYS A 97 6.59 1.48 -12.65
CA CYS A 97 6.84 0.06 -12.96
C CYS A 97 6.04 -0.94 -12.12
N CYS A 98 5.20 -0.48 -11.18
CA CYS A 98 4.45 -1.38 -10.32
C CYS A 98 3.25 -2.00 -11.02
N PRO A 99 2.91 -3.27 -10.68
CA PRO A 99 1.74 -3.93 -11.20
C PRO A 99 0.45 -3.25 -10.72
N LYS A 100 -0.52 -3.13 -11.63
CA LYS A 100 -1.83 -2.51 -11.42
C LYS A 100 -2.92 -3.49 -11.80
N ILE A 101 -3.97 -3.57 -10.98
CA ILE A 101 -5.17 -4.32 -11.36
C ILE A 101 -5.98 -3.43 -12.30
N MET A 102 -6.17 -3.91 -13.52
CA MET A 102 -7.02 -3.29 -14.52
C MET A 102 -8.30 -4.12 -14.61
N CYS A 103 -9.45 -3.48 -14.48
CA CYS A 103 -10.74 -4.15 -14.59
C CYS A 103 -11.42 -3.69 -15.86
N ASP A 104 -12.10 -4.60 -16.54
CA ASP A 104 -13.07 -4.17 -17.53
C ASP A 104 -14.07 -3.27 -16.80
N PRO A 105 -14.54 -2.18 -17.45
CA PRO A 105 -15.75 -1.56 -16.98
C PRO A 105 -16.81 -2.63 -17.11
N VAL A 106 -17.10 -3.32 -16.01
CA VAL A 106 -18.32 -4.12 -15.91
C VAL A 106 -19.41 -3.13 -16.29
N ALA A 107 -19.99 -3.27 -17.49
CA ALA A 107 -21.30 -2.69 -17.75
C ALA A 107 -22.12 -3.20 -16.57
N PRO A 108 -22.51 -2.33 -15.61
CA PRO A 108 -22.87 -2.75 -14.27
C PRO A 108 -23.90 -3.86 -14.44
N ALA A 109 -23.53 -5.09 -14.06
CA ALA A 109 -24.35 -6.27 -14.28
C ALA A 109 -25.75 -5.88 -13.83
N ALA A 110 -26.68 -5.81 -14.80
CA ALA A 110 -27.96 -5.11 -14.73
C ALA A 110 -28.41 -4.88 -13.28
N VAL A 111 -28.10 -3.70 -12.71
CA VAL A 111 -28.82 -3.25 -11.52
C VAL A 111 -30.26 -3.15 -12.02
N PRO A 112 -31.22 -3.95 -11.50
CA PRO A 112 -32.60 -3.81 -11.95
C PRO A 112 -33.01 -2.36 -11.67
N VAL A 113 -33.18 -1.58 -12.73
CA VAL A 113 -33.62 -0.19 -12.64
C VAL A 113 -35.06 -0.26 -12.15
N VAL A 114 -35.25 -0.15 -10.83
CA VAL A 114 -36.57 -0.01 -10.23
C VAL A 114 -37.07 1.39 -10.62
N PRO A 115 -38.19 1.53 -11.34
CA PRO A 115 -38.68 2.85 -11.75
C PRO A 115 -39.02 3.67 -10.51
N GLY A 116 -38.32 4.79 -10.29
CA GLY A 116 -38.61 5.75 -9.22
C GLY A 116 -37.54 5.93 -8.13
N VAL A 117 -36.40 5.23 -8.18
CA VAL A 117 -35.27 5.48 -7.27
C VAL A 117 -34.24 6.38 -7.97
N PRO A 118 -33.92 7.59 -7.46
CA PRO A 118 -32.89 8.42 -8.04
C PRO A 118 -31.53 7.71 -7.94
N LEU A 119 -30.77 7.69 -9.04
CA LEU A 119 -29.39 7.19 -9.05
C LEU A 119 -28.55 8.04 -8.08
N ALA A 120 -28.19 7.47 -6.93
CA ALA A 120 -27.11 8.01 -6.13
C ALA A 120 -25.79 7.88 -6.92
N PRO A 121 -24.89 8.87 -6.89
CA PRO A 121 -23.58 8.76 -7.53
C PRO A 121 -22.86 7.53 -6.97
N ALA A 122 -22.26 6.76 -7.87
CA ALA A 122 -21.67 5.45 -7.62
C ALA A 122 -20.82 5.40 -6.33
N ALA A 123 -21.41 4.89 -5.26
CA ALA A 123 -20.67 4.46 -4.08
C ALA A 123 -20.11 3.06 -4.39
N VAL A 124 -18.82 3.00 -4.65
CA VAL A 124 -18.07 1.75 -4.86
C VAL A 124 -18.29 0.83 -3.64
N PRO A 125 -18.69 -0.44 -3.83
CA PRO A 125 -19.02 -1.32 -2.72
C PRO A 125 -17.73 -1.82 -2.05
N ILE A 126 -17.61 -1.59 -0.75
CA ILE A 126 -16.54 -2.13 0.07
C ILE A 126 -17.01 -3.50 0.57
N VAL A 127 -16.45 -4.58 0.02
CA VAL A 127 -16.85 -5.95 0.43
C VAL A 127 -16.07 -6.36 1.69
N PRO A 128 -16.74 -6.92 2.71
CA PRO A 128 -16.19 -7.11 4.05
C PRO A 128 -15.65 -8.52 4.26
N GLY A 129 -14.53 -8.60 4.97
CA GLY A 129 -14.17 -9.73 5.81
C GLY A 129 -13.43 -10.87 5.12
N VAL A 130 -12.14 -11.02 5.43
CA VAL A 130 -11.58 -12.32 5.79
C VAL A 130 -10.60 -12.12 6.95
N HIS A 131 -10.85 -12.92 7.98
CA HIS A 131 -10.22 -12.93 9.29
C HIS A 131 -8.86 -13.65 9.20
N LEU A 132 -7.79 -13.11 9.80
CA LEU A 132 -6.59 -13.88 10.14
C LEU A 132 -5.94 -13.41 11.45
N PRO A 133 -5.25 -14.34 12.15
CA PRO A 133 -5.10 -14.37 13.62
C PRO A 133 -3.94 -13.51 14.14
N PRO A 134 -3.88 -13.26 15.47
CA PRO A 134 -2.85 -12.40 16.06
C PRO A 134 -1.47 -13.07 16.04
N ALA A 135 -0.47 -12.26 15.72
CA ALA A 135 0.94 -12.61 15.82
C ALA A 135 1.37 -12.73 17.28
N GLU A 136 1.91 -13.88 17.66
CA GLU A 136 2.66 -14.03 18.90
C GLU A 136 4.17 -14.01 18.62
N HIS A 137 4.83 -13.20 19.45
CA HIS A 137 6.25 -13.10 19.76
C HIS A 137 7.11 -14.30 19.36
N ILE A 138 8.20 -14.04 18.63
CA ILE A 138 9.39 -14.88 18.74
C ILE A 138 10.61 -13.97 18.92
N VAL A 139 11.30 -14.28 20.03
CA VAL A 139 12.56 -13.77 20.57
C VAL A 139 13.73 -14.03 19.63
#